data_AF-A0A9J6FDD1-F1
#
_entry.id   AF-A0A9J6FDD1-F1
#
_cell.length_a   1.000
_cell.length_b   1.000
_cell.length_c   1.000
_cell.angle_alpha   90.00
_cell.angle_beta   90.00
_cell.angle_gamma   90.00
#
_symmetry.space_group_name_H-M   'P 1'
#
loop_
_entity.id
_entity.type
_entity.pdbx_description
1 polymer ?
#
loop_
_entity_poly.entity_id
_entity_poly.type
_entity_poly.pdbx_seq_one_letter_code
_entity_poly.pdbx_strand_id
1 'polypeptide(L)'
;MCHHALRDMVVKMLVTVVLMFAVCWLPIHMMNLIVYFDREAMLPDTAEQEYLYIAAFFSCHWFSMANSFVNPIIYCFMSDNFRVCLCHLLGILLLRGGR
;
A
#
# COMPACT_ATOMS: atom_id res chain seq x y z
N MET A 1 -19.11 -19.50 20.35
CA MET A 1 -18.26 -19.90 19.20
C MET A 1 -18.14 -18.81 18.12
N CYS A 2 -19.21 -18.09 17.74
CA CYS A 2 -19.17 -17.06 16.69
C CYS A 2 -18.22 -15.87 16.97
N HIS A 3 -18.09 -15.42 18.23
CA HIS A 3 -17.24 -14.27 18.59
C HIS A 3 -15.73 -14.53 18.41
N HIS A 4 -15.27 -15.79 18.41
CA HIS A 4 -13.86 -16.11 18.17
C HIS A 4 -13.50 -16.04 16.68
N ALA A 5 -14.38 -16.55 15.81
CA ALA A 5 -14.16 -16.53 14.35
C ALA A 5 -14.08 -15.10 13.79
N LEU A 6 -14.93 -14.17 14.26
CA LEU A 6 -14.90 -12.76 13.87
C LEU A 6 -13.58 -12.09 14.28
N ARG A 7 -13.10 -12.33 15.51
CA ARG A 7 -11.84 -11.76 16.01
C ARG A 7 -10.66 -12.21 15.17
N ASP A 8 -10.59 -13.49 14.81
CA ASP A 8 -9.48 -14.04 14.04
C ASP A 8 -9.43 -13.51 12.60
N MET A 9 -10.59 -13.24 11.98
CA MET A 9 -10.67 -12.56 10.67
C MET A 9 -10.16 -11.12 10.74
N VAL A 10 -10.56 -10.36 11.76
CA VAL A 10 -10.11 -8.98 11.98
C VAL A 10 -8.61 -8.94 12.24
N VAL A 11 -8.08 -9.84 13.08
CA VAL A 11 -6.63 -9.93 13.34
C VAL A 11 -5.88 -10.24 12.05
N LYS A 12 -6.36 -11.19 11.24
CA LYS A 12 -5.72 -11.52 9.95
C LYS A 12 -5.74 -10.32 8.98
N MET A 13 -6.79 -9.50 9.02
CA MET A 13 -6.88 -8.25 8.23
C MET A 13 -5.85 -7.24 8.72
N LEU A 14 -5.78 -6.99 10.03
CA LEU A 14 -4.83 -6.06 10.64
C LEU A 14 -3.38 -6.47 10.37
N VAL A 15 -3.06 -7.76 10.50
CA VAL A 15 -1.72 -8.28 10.18
C VAL A 15 -1.37 -8.03 8.71
N THR A 16 -2.32 -8.23 7.80
CA THR A 16 -2.11 -7.98 6.36
C THR A 16 -1.82 -6.50 6.09
N VAL A 17 -2.58 -5.59 6.72
CA VAL A 17 -2.35 -4.14 6.63
C VAL A 17 -0.96 -3.77 7.16
N VAL A 18 -0.57 -4.29 8.31
CA VAL A 18 0.75 -4.01 8.92
C VAL A 18 1.89 -4.53 8.05
N LEU A 19 1.77 -5.73 7.51
CA LEU A 19 2.79 -6.29 6.62
C LEU A 19 2.92 -5.47 5.33
N MET A 20 1.80 -5.07 4.72
CA MET A 20 1.85 -4.24 3.51
C MET A 20 2.40 -2.84 3.80
N PHE A 21 2.02 -2.23 4.92
CA PHE A 21 2.62 -0.97 5.37
C PHE A 21 4.14 -1.12 5.50
N ALA A 22 4.60 -2.16 6.19
CA ALA A 22 6.03 -2.41 6.34
C ALA A 22 6.71 -2.59 4.97
N VAL A 23 6.16 -3.40 4.07
CA VAL A 23 6.73 -3.64 2.73
C VAL A 23 6.76 -2.35 1.90
N CYS A 24 5.68 -1.57 1.88
CA CYS A 24 5.61 -0.31 1.12
C CYS A 24 6.62 0.73 1.60
N TRP A 25 6.86 0.79 2.91
CA TRP A 25 7.75 1.79 3.52
C TRP A 25 9.20 1.33 3.67
N LEU A 26 9.47 0.03 3.63
CA LEU A 26 10.82 -0.52 3.78
C LEU A 26 11.82 0.08 2.76
N PRO A 27 11.53 0.19 1.45
CA PRO A 27 12.53 0.68 0.48
C PRO A 27 13.01 2.09 0.77
N ILE A 28 12.10 3.00 1.13
CA ILE A 28 12.46 4.40 1.42
C ILE A 28 13.19 4.53 2.76
N HIS A 29 12.83 3.72 3.77
CA HIS A 29 13.56 3.69 5.03
C HIS A 29 14.97 3.11 4.86
N MET A 30 15.13 2.07 4.05
CA MET A 30 16.44 1.51 3.72
C MET A 30 17.33 2.51 2.98
N MET A 31 16.79 3.21 1.98
CA MET A 31 17.48 4.33 1.30
C MET A 31 17.92 5.41 2.30
N ASN A 32 17.02 5.87 3.17
CA ASN A 32 17.36 6.88 4.18
C ASN A 32 18.41 6.40 5.19
N LEU A 33 18.36 5.12 5.59
CA LEU A 33 19.36 4.50 6.46
C LEU A 33 20.74 4.48 5.80
N ILE A 34 20.82 4.10 4.51
CA ILE A 34 22.08 4.09 3.78
C ILE A 34 22.66 5.51 3.70
N VAL A 35 21.86 6.51 3.30
CA VAL A 35 22.31 7.90 3.23
C VAL A 35 22.75 8.44 4.61
N TYR A 36 22.12 7.98 5.69
CA TYR A 36 22.47 8.39 7.06
C TYR A 36 23.81 7.80 7.53
N PHE A 37 24.07 6.52 7.27
CA PHE A 37 25.28 5.84 7.72
C PHE A 37 26.46 6.00 6.76
N ASP A 38 26.19 6.08 5.47
CA ASP A 38 27.19 6.19 4.42
C ASP A 38 26.67 7.13 3.32
N ARG A 39 26.87 8.42 3.57
CA ARG A 39 26.45 9.48 2.64
C ARG A 39 27.22 9.42 1.32
N GLU A 40 28.49 9.02 1.38
CA GLU A 40 29.38 8.91 0.21
C GLU A 40 28.96 7.76 -0.71
N ALA A 41 28.41 6.66 -0.18
CA ALA A 41 27.87 5.57 -0.99
C ALA A 41 26.69 5.95 -1.90
N MET A 42 25.99 7.05 -1.60
CA MET A 42 24.83 7.53 -2.35
C MET A 42 25.06 8.90 -3.01
N LEU A 43 26.28 9.45 -2.91
CA LEU A 43 26.66 10.67 -3.61
C LEU A 43 27.00 10.34 -5.08
N PRO A 44 26.22 10.84 -6.05
CA PRO A 44 26.50 10.59 -7.46
C PRO A 44 27.73 11.39 -7.90
N ASP A 45 28.71 10.68 -8.46
CA ASP A 45 29.97 11.28 -8.97
C ASP A 45 29.86 11.59 -10.48
N THR A 46 28.84 11.04 -11.14
CA THR A 46 28.54 11.21 -12.56
C THR A 46 27.07 11.55 -12.78
N ALA A 47 26.76 12.21 -13.90
CA ALA A 47 25.38 12.52 -14.26
C ALA A 47 24.50 11.26 -14.38
N GLU A 48 25.05 10.15 -14.88
CA GLU A 48 24.32 8.87 -14.96
C GLU A 48 23.93 8.33 -13.58
N GLN A 49 24.84 8.39 -12.61
CA GLN A 49 24.57 8.00 -11.22
C GLN A 49 23.52 8.92 -10.58
N GLU A 50 23.54 10.21 -10.89
CA GLU A 50 22.53 11.15 -10.40
C GLU A 50 21.14 10.81 -10.93
N TYR A 51 21.01 10.52 -12.23
CA TYR A 51 19.76 10.05 -12.83
C TYR A 51 19.25 8.75 -12.19
N LEU A 52 20.14 7.78 -11.98
CA LEU A 52 19.80 6.52 -11.32
C LEU A 52 19.33 6.73 -9.88
N TYR A 53 20.03 7.57 -9.11
CA TYR A 53 19.66 7.92 -7.75
C TYR A 53 18.28 8.57 -7.69
N ILE A 54 18.04 9.57 -8.54
CA ILE A 54 16.75 10.28 -8.65
C ILE A 54 15.64 9.30 -9.02
N ALA A 55 15.85 8.45 -10.04
CA ALA A 55 14.87 7.46 -10.48
C ALA A 55 14.56 6.43 -9.38
N ALA A 56 15.57 5.95 -8.65
CA ALA A 56 15.40 5.02 -7.54
C ALA A 56 14.65 5.67 -6.37
N PHE A 57 14.99 6.92 -6.03
CA PHE A 57 14.30 7.69 -5.00
C PHE A 57 12.82 7.88 -5.34
N PHE A 58 12.50 8.34 -6.55
CA PHE A 58 11.12 8.51 -7.00
C PHE A 58 10.36 7.18 -7.02
N SER A 59 11.00 6.09 -7.44
CA SER A 59 10.39 4.76 -7.44
C SER A 59 10.06 4.28 -6.02
N CYS A 60 11.01 4.42 -5.08
CA CYS A 60 10.78 4.08 -3.67
C CYS A 60 9.69 4.96 -3.04
N HIS A 61 9.71 6.25 -3.35
CA HIS A 61 8.70 7.18 -2.87
C HIS A 61 7.31 6.82 -3.39
N TRP A 62 7.18 6.50 -4.68
CA TRP A 62 5.93 6.07 -5.28
C TRP A 62 5.41 4.77 -4.66
N PHE A 63 6.30 3.82 -4.37
CA PHE A 63 5.95 2.58 -3.70
C PHE A 63 5.43 2.81 -2.28
N SER A 64 6.03 3.74 -1.53
CA SER A 64 5.52 4.19 -0.23
C SER A 64 4.13 4.82 -0.35
N MET A 65 3.92 5.65 -1.36
CA MET A 65 2.62 6.30 -1.60
C MET A 65 1.53 5.31 -2.04
N ALA A 66 1.89 4.19 -2.68
CA ALA A 66 0.97 3.12 -3.03
C ALA A 66 0.27 2.50 -1.80
N ASN A 67 0.84 2.65 -0.60
CA ASN A 67 0.20 2.27 0.67
C ASN A 67 -1.22 2.84 0.83
N SER A 68 -1.50 4.02 0.27
CA SER A 68 -2.84 4.62 0.30
C SER A 68 -3.86 3.88 -0.58
N PHE A 69 -3.43 3.34 -1.73
CA PHE A 69 -4.26 2.52 -2.63
C PHE A 69 -4.47 1.09 -2.12
N VAL A 70 -3.51 0.60 -1.34
CA VAL A 70 -3.55 -0.74 -0.75
C VAL A 70 -4.67 -0.87 0.28
N ASN A 71 -5.03 0.21 0.97
CA ASN A 71 -6.13 0.23 1.94
C ASN A 71 -7.45 -0.31 1.32
N PRO A 72 -8.04 0.28 0.26
CA PRO A 72 -9.21 -0.27 -0.43
C PRO A 72 -9.04 -1.72 -0.89
N ILE A 73 -7.87 -2.12 -1.37
CA ILE A 73 -7.62 -3.47 -1.91
C ILE A 73 -7.70 -4.52 -0.80
N ILE A 74 -7.10 -4.26 0.36
CA ILE A 74 -7.18 -5.15 1.52
C ILE A 74 -8.63 -5.28 2.00
N TYR A 75 -9.36 -4.16 2.09
CA TYR A 75 -10.77 -4.20 2.50
C TYR A 75 -11.66 -4.91 1.45
N CYS A 76 -11.40 -4.73 0.15
CA CYS A 76 -12.14 -5.37 -0.95
C CYS A 76 -11.86 -6.88 -1.11
N PHE A 77 -10.70 -7.36 -0.68
CA PHE A 77 -10.35 -8.79 -0.72
C PHE A 77 -10.69 -9.54 0.58
N MET A 78 -10.66 -8.86 1.72
CA MET A 78 -10.84 -9.50 3.03
C MET A 78 -12.26 -9.39 3.57
N SER A 79 -13.03 -8.41 3.10
CA SER A 79 -14.44 -8.23 3.47
C SER A 79 -15.32 -8.63 2.30
N ASP A 80 -15.84 -9.85 2.31
CA ASP A 80 -16.91 -10.28 1.39
C ASP A 80 -18.11 -9.31 1.42
N ASN A 81 -18.31 -8.61 2.54
CA ASN A 81 -19.32 -7.55 2.70
C ASN A 81 -19.09 -6.31 1.81
N PHE A 82 -17.84 -5.97 1.44
CA PHE A 82 -17.58 -4.79 0.62
C PHE A 82 -17.89 -5.04 -0.87
N ARG A 83 -17.65 -6.26 -1.35
CA ARG A 83 -18.06 -6.68 -2.70
C ARG A 83 -19.58 -6.65 -2.84
N VAL A 84 -20.29 -7.15 -1.82
CA VAL A 84 -21.76 -7.09 -1.77
C VAL A 84 -22.26 -5.65 -1.71
N CYS A 85 -21.67 -4.80 -0.87
CA CYS A 85 -22.03 -3.37 -0.78
C CYS A 85 -21.77 -2.61 -2.09
N LEU A 86 -20.63 -2.84 -2.74
CA LEU A 86 -20.29 -2.21 -4.03
C LEU A 86 -21.24 -2.66 -5.15
N CYS A 87 -21.55 -3.96 -5.23
CA CYS A 87 -22.55 -4.48 -6.16
C CYS A 87 -23.95 -3.90 -5.87
N HIS A 88 -24.32 -3.74 -4.60
CA HIS A 88 -25.60 -3.17 -4.20
C HIS A 88 -25.69 -1.68 -4.54
N LEU A 89 -24.61 -0.91 -4.31
CA LEU A 89 -24.53 0.51 -4.64
C LEU A 89 -24.56 0.74 -6.16
N LEU A 90 -23.81 -0.06 -6.92
CA LEU A 90 -23.83 -0.03 -8.39
C LEU A 90 -25.21 -0.44 -8.94
N GLY A 91 -25.86 -1.44 -8.36
CA GLY A 91 -27.23 -1.81 -8.71
C GLY A 91 -28.22 -0.66 -8.48
N ILE A 92 -28.13 0.04 -7.35
CA ILE A 92 -28.96 1.22 -7.07
C ILE A 92 -28.67 2.36 -8.06
N LEU A 93 -27.40 2.64 -8.38
CA LEU A 93 -27.01 3.71 -9.29
C LEU A 93 -27.44 3.43 -10.73
N LEU A 94 -27.32 2.18 -11.19
CA LEU A 94 -27.77 1.77 -12.53
C LEU A 94 -29.29 1.80 -12.65
N LEU A 95 -30.04 1.40 -11.61
CA LEU A 95 -31.50 1.52 -11.59
C LEU A 95 -31.98 2.98 -11.50
N ARG A 96 -31.15 3.87 -10.97
CA ARG A 96 -31.48 5.29 -10.77
C ARG A 96 -31.07 6.19 -11.94
N GLY A 97 -30.12 5.78 -12.78
CA GLY A 97 -29.72 6.46 -14.01
C GLY A 97 -30.58 6.12 -15.25
N GLY A 98 -31.51 5.16 -15.11
CA GLY A 98 -32.43 4.73 -16.17
C GLY A 98 -33.85 5.32 -16.08
N ARG A 99 -34.06 6.40 -15.31
CA ARG A 99 -35.32 7.17 -15.27
C ARG A 99 -35.06 8.62 -15.62
#